data_AF-A0A4S2E9X3-F1
#
_entry.id   AF-A0A4S2E9X3-F1
#
_cell.length_a   1.000
_cell.length_b   1.000
_cell.length_c   1.000
_cell.angle_alpha   90.00
_cell.angle_beta   90.00
_cell.angle_gamma   90.00
#
_symmetry.space_group_name_H-M   'P 1'
#
loop_
_entity.id
_entity.type
_entity.pdbx_description
1 polymer ?
#
loop_
_entity_poly.entity_id
_entity_poly.type
_entity_poly.pdbx_seq_one_letter_code
_entity_poly.pdbx_strand_id
1 'polypeptide(L)'
;MFICNRIEMIDYKWLKYKIMDFQEKIEELRKIIKDNIEPLITSDYVHLDNPYHGNIGDILIWEGERQFLSSMKYKCLQSSSNSWCENYLHPETVILFHGGGNFGDLYRECQDFRLRVIEQFPNNRIIMFPQSIWYEDESLIAKDAAVMARHNDLTLCARDKWSYNFLKEHFGKNKILLVPDMAFYISDEYIDVPLKSERVL
;
A
#
# COMPACT_ATOMS: atom_id res chain seq x y z
N MET A 1 7.25 -63.60 -34.86
CA MET A 1 6.33 -63.76 -33.73
C MET A 1 6.48 -62.53 -32.84
N PHE A 2 5.37 -61.84 -32.62
CA PHE A 2 5.23 -60.54 -31.96
C PHE A 2 5.89 -60.46 -30.59
N ILE A 3 6.54 -59.33 -30.27
CA ILE A 3 6.35 -58.68 -28.96
C ILE A 3 6.30 -57.17 -29.18
N CYS A 4 5.08 -56.65 -29.11
CA CYS A 4 4.73 -55.25 -28.92
C CYS A 4 5.10 -54.85 -27.49
N ASN A 5 5.94 -53.83 -27.31
CA ASN A 5 6.07 -53.15 -26.02
C ASN A 5 5.54 -51.73 -26.16
N ARG A 6 4.32 -51.57 -25.63
CA ARG A 6 3.69 -50.30 -25.26
C ARG A 6 4.68 -49.46 -24.48
N ILE A 7 5.01 -48.29 -24.99
CA ILE A 7 5.51 -47.19 -24.18
C ILE A 7 4.27 -46.64 -23.47
N GLU A 8 4.18 -46.82 -22.17
CA GLU A 8 3.15 -46.20 -21.34
C GLU A 8 3.31 -44.68 -21.42
N MET A 9 2.23 -44.00 -21.80
CA MET A 9 2.14 -42.54 -21.73
C MET A 9 2.23 -42.13 -20.27
N ILE A 10 3.25 -41.33 -19.95
CA ILE A 10 3.39 -40.66 -18.67
C ILE A 10 2.17 -39.75 -18.47
N ASP A 11 1.38 -40.01 -17.43
CA ASP A 11 0.20 -39.22 -17.03
C ASP A 11 0.66 -37.83 -16.54
N TYR A 12 0.53 -36.82 -17.41
CA TYR A 12 0.86 -35.41 -17.14
C TYR A 12 -0.13 -34.72 -16.18
N LYS A 13 -0.56 -35.39 -15.10
CA LYS A 13 -1.41 -34.79 -14.07
C LYS A 13 -0.76 -33.61 -13.33
N TRP A 14 0.55 -33.43 -13.44
CA TRP A 14 1.29 -32.31 -12.84
C TRP A 14 1.20 -31.01 -13.64
N LEU A 15 0.72 -31.02 -14.89
CA LEU A 15 0.51 -29.80 -15.70
C LEU A 15 -0.74 -28.99 -15.28
N LYS A 16 -1.44 -29.40 -14.21
CA LYS A 16 -2.69 -28.74 -13.77
C LYS A 16 -2.47 -27.44 -12.99
N TYR A 17 -1.23 -27.14 -12.60
CA TYR A 17 -0.86 -25.85 -12.04
C TYR A 17 -0.06 -25.09 -13.10
N LYS A 18 -0.72 -24.14 -13.76
CA LYS A 18 -0.02 -23.12 -14.56
C LYS A 18 0.97 -22.45 -13.59
N ILE A 19 2.27 -22.68 -13.77
CA ILE A 19 3.30 -21.91 -13.08
C ILE A 19 3.11 -20.50 -13.61
N MET A 20 2.59 -19.62 -12.77
CA MET A 20 2.41 -18.23 -13.11
C MET A 20 3.79 -17.59 -13.21
N ASP A 21 4.06 -16.93 -14.34
CA ASP A 21 5.31 -16.20 -14.52
C ASP A 21 5.37 -15.02 -13.53
N PHE A 22 6.57 -14.59 -13.16
CA PHE A 22 6.76 -13.45 -12.25
C PHE A 22 6.09 -12.19 -12.78
N GLN A 23 6.13 -11.98 -14.10
CA GLN A 23 5.46 -10.86 -14.75
C GLN A 23 3.93 -10.95 -14.67
N GLU A 24 3.37 -12.15 -14.88
CA GLU A 24 1.93 -12.37 -14.69
C GLU A 24 1.51 -12.06 -13.24
N LYS A 25 2.34 -12.42 -12.25
CA LYS A 25 2.06 -12.13 -10.83
C LYS A 25 2.16 -10.64 -10.52
N ILE A 26 3.17 -9.94 -11.03
CA ILE A 26 3.33 -8.50 -10.82
C ILE A 26 2.10 -7.76 -11.39
N GLU A 27 1.66 -8.11 -12.60
CA GLU A 27 0.47 -7.50 -13.20
C GLU A 27 -0.80 -7.82 -12.41
N GLU A 28 -0.95 -9.04 -11.88
CA GLU A 28 -2.06 -9.38 -10.99
C GLU A 28 -2.06 -8.50 -9.73
N LEU A 29 -0.90 -8.32 -9.08
CA LEU A 29 -0.80 -7.50 -7.86
C LEU A 29 -1.06 -6.02 -8.16
N ARG A 30 -0.52 -5.50 -9.27
CA ARG A 30 -0.77 -4.14 -9.76
C ARG A 30 -2.25 -3.91 -10.03
N LYS A 31 -2.93 -4.89 -10.64
CA LYS A 31 -4.38 -4.86 -10.85
C LYS A 31 -5.15 -4.84 -9.53
N ILE A 32 -4.76 -5.65 -8.54
CA ILE A 32 -5.42 -5.65 -7.22
C ILE A 32 -5.27 -4.28 -6.54
N ILE A 33 -4.09 -3.66 -6.58
CA ILE A 33 -3.86 -2.29 -6.08
C ILE A 33 -4.84 -1.34 -6.75
N LYS A 34 -4.85 -1.33 -8.09
CA LYS A 34 -5.69 -0.44 -8.89
C LYS A 34 -7.17 -0.59 -8.57
N ASP A 35 -7.70 -1.81 -8.69
CA ASP A 35 -9.12 -2.10 -8.52
C ASP A 35 -9.65 -1.74 -7.12
N ASN A 36 -8.80 -1.82 -6.08
CA ASN A 36 -9.22 -1.58 -4.69
C ASN A 36 -9.00 -0.14 -4.23
N ILE A 37 -7.94 0.52 -4.70
CA ILE A 37 -7.53 1.84 -4.21
C ILE A 37 -8.05 2.97 -5.12
N GLU A 38 -7.97 2.83 -6.45
CA GLU A 38 -8.37 3.88 -7.40
C GLU A 38 -9.81 4.38 -7.16
N PRO A 39 -10.82 3.50 -6.95
CA PRO A 39 -12.20 3.95 -6.73
C PRO A 39 -12.40 4.76 -5.45
N LEU A 40 -11.46 4.70 -4.49
CA LEU A 40 -11.56 5.43 -3.23
C LEU A 40 -11.13 6.88 -3.38
N ILE A 41 -10.23 7.18 -4.32
CA ILE A 41 -9.72 8.53 -4.59
C ILE A 41 -10.73 9.21 -5.53
N THR A 42 -11.56 10.09 -4.98
CA THR A 42 -12.72 10.67 -5.68
C THR A 42 -12.61 12.15 -6.02
N SER A 43 -11.50 12.79 -5.64
CA SER A 43 -11.24 14.21 -5.86
C SER A 43 -9.72 14.44 -5.90
N ASP A 44 -9.34 15.71 -6.07
CA ASP A 44 -7.99 16.17 -5.77
C ASP A 44 -7.59 15.78 -4.34
N TYR A 45 -6.30 15.53 -4.14
CA TYR A 45 -5.80 14.88 -2.94
C TYR A 45 -4.52 15.52 -2.40
N VAL A 46 -4.24 15.24 -1.14
CA VAL A 46 -2.92 15.46 -0.52
C VAL A 46 -2.30 14.12 -0.17
N HIS A 47 -0.98 14.01 -0.32
CA HIS A 47 -0.22 12.81 0.01
C HIS A 47 0.77 13.13 1.15
N LEU A 48 0.50 12.56 2.32
CA LEU A 48 1.14 12.92 3.58
C LEU A 48 1.95 11.75 4.14
N ASP A 49 2.81 12.08 5.12
CA ASP A 49 3.69 11.12 5.81
C ASP A 49 4.74 10.46 4.88
N ASN A 50 5.11 11.15 3.80
CA ASN A 50 6.11 10.66 2.86
C ASN A 50 7.48 10.42 3.55
N PRO A 51 8.22 9.39 3.14
CA PRO A 51 9.42 8.90 3.84
C PRO A 51 10.66 9.72 3.48
N TYR A 52 10.84 10.89 4.09
CA TYR A 52 12.00 11.77 3.84
C TYR A 52 13.23 11.31 4.65
N HIS A 53 13.65 10.06 4.43
CA HIS A 53 14.79 9.42 5.11
C HIS A 53 15.48 8.38 4.21
N GLY A 54 16.63 7.85 4.66
CA GLY A 54 17.51 7.01 3.85
C GLY A 54 17.09 5.55 3.62
N ASN A 55 15.93 5.09 4.13
CA ASN A 55 15.46 3.73 3.89
C ASN A 55 15.00 3.54 2.44
N ILE A 56 15.78 2.79 1.66
CA ILE A 56 15.52 2.52 0.24
C ILE A 56 14.16 1.81 0.04
N GLY A 57 13.75 0.93 0.95
CA GLY A 57 12.48 0.22 0.84
C GLY A 57 11.29 1.18 0.83
N ASP A 58 11.28 2.14 1.76
CA ASP A 58 10.22 3.15 1.84
C ASP A 58 10.24 4.10 0.64
N ILE A 59 11.44 4.42 0.12
CA ILE A 59 11.56 5.19 -1.12
C ILE A 59 10.96 4.44 -2.32
N LEU A 60 11.12 3.12 -2.41
CA LEU A 60 10.50 2.31 -3.47
C LEU A 60 8.98 2.25 -3.31
N ILE A 61 8.48 2.11 -2.08
CA ILE A 61 7.04 2.20 -1.79
C ILE A 61 6.49 3.54 -2.26
N TRP A 62 7.18 4.63 -1.92
CA TRP A 62 6.80 5.98 -2.31
C TRP A 62 6.84 6.19 -3.82
N GLU A 63 7.82 5.62 -4.52
CA GLU A 63 7.86 5.68 -5.98
C GLU A 63 6.70 4.91 -6.62
N GLY A 64 6.35 3.75 -6.07
CA GLY A 64 5.15 3.00 -6.48
C GLY A 64 3.86 3.82 -6.29
N GLU A 65 3.73 4.52 -5.16
CA GLU A 65 2.63 5.46 -4.91
C GLU A 65 2.62 6.61 -5.92
N ARG A 66 3.78 7.21 -6.22
CA ARG A 66 3.89 8.30 -7.20
C ARG A 66 3.44 7.85 -8.58
N GLN A 67 3.85 6.67 -9.02
CA GLN A 67 3.46 6.13 -10.33
C GLN A 67 1.96 5.78 -10.36
N PHE A 68 1.44 5.16 -9.31
CA PHE A 68 0.00 4.94 -9.14
C PHE A 68 -0.80 6.23 -9.25
N LEU A 69 -0.44 7.24 -8.46
CA LEU A 69 -1.10 8.52 -8.39
C LEU A 69 -0.94 9.36 -9.67
N SER A 70 0.16 9.18 -10.42
CA SER A 70 0.36 9.84 -11.72
C SER A 70 -0.63 9.37 -12.80
N SER A 71 -1.17 8.16 -12.65
CA SER A 71 -2.17 7.60 -13.57
C SER A 71 -3.60 8.09 -13.30
N MET A 72 -3.80 8.79 -12.18
CA MET A 72 -5.10 9.27 -11.73
C MET A 72 -5.51 10.56 -12.44
N LYS A 73 -6.83 10.74 -12.65
CA LYS A 73 -7.39 11.98 -13.21
C LYS A 73 -7.39 13.18 -12.25
N TYR A 74 -7.17 12.92 -10.96
CA TYR A 74 -7.20 13.93 -9.90
C TYR A 74 -5.82 14.48 -9.61
N LYS A 75 -5.74 15.71 -9.12
CA LYS A 75 -4.47 16.41 -8.89
C LYS A 75 -3.97 16.20 -7.46
N CYS A 76 -2.67 15.98 -7.34
CA CYS A 76 -1.95 16.12 -6.07
C CYS A 76 -1.80 17.60 -5.75
N LEU A 77 -2.54 18.09 -4.75
CA LEU A 77 -2.45 19.47 -4.26
C LEU A 77 -1.19 19.69 -3.43
N GLN A 78 -0.77 18.65 -2.70
CA GLN A 78 0.40 18.70 -1.84
C GLN A 78 0.97 17.29 -1.61
N SER A 79 2.29 17.19 -1.56
CA SER A 79 3.03 15.98 -1.20
C SER A 79 4.06 16.34 -0.13
N SER A 80 3.96 15.78 1.07
CA SER A 80 4.79 16.17 2.21
C SER A 80 5.02 15.04 3.22
N SER A 81 6.06 15.18 4.05
CA SER A 81 6.26 14.34 5.22
C SER A 81 5.30 14.71 6.37
N ASN A 82 5.57 14.22 7.57
CA ASN A 82 4.85 14.54 8.81
C ASN A 82 5.01 15.99 9.30
N SER A 83 5.80 16.84 8.62
CA SER A 83 5.95 18.28 8.89
C SER A 83 4.96 19.15 8.10
N TRP A 84 3.87 18.54 7.65
CA TRP A 84 2.81 19.17 6.88
C TRP A 84 2.18 20.40 7.58
N CYS A 85 1.83 21.41 6.79
CA CYS A 85 1.11 22.60 7.24
C CYS A 85 -0.28 22.65 6.60
N GLU A 86 -1.30 22.77 7.43
CA GLU A 86 -2.73 22.51 7.18
C GLU A 86 -3.50 23.58 6.40
N ASN A 87 -2.82 24.51 5.74
CA ASN A 87 -3.47 25.70 5.18
C ASN A 87 -4.53 25.34 4.13
N TYR A 88 -5.81 25.52 4.50
CA TYR A 88 -7.00 25.50 3.66
C TYR A 88 -7.22 24.20 2.85
N LEU A 89 -7.29 23.05 3.54
CA LEU A 89 -7.77 21.81 2.91
C LEU A 89 -9.28 21.93 2.61
N HIS A 90 -9.67 21.73 1.35
CA HIS A 90 -11.08 21.76 0.98
C HIS A 90 -11.80 20.54 1.58
N PRO A 91 -13.08 20.64 2.00
CA PRO A 91 -13.81 19.51 2.59
C PRO A 91 -13.90 18.27 1.69
N GLU A 92 -13.82 18.46 0.38
CA GLU A 92 -13.87 17.37 -0.61
C GLU A 92 -12.51 16.70 -0.84
N THR A 93 -11.40 17.35 -0.46
CA THR A 93 -10.05 16.84 -0.72
C THR A 93 -9.82 15.50 -0.01
N VAL A 94 -9.30 14.52 -0.75
CA VAL A 94 -8.92 13.22 -0.19
C VAL A 94 -7.55 13.33 0.48
N ILE A 95 -7.41 12.75 1.67
CA ILE A 95 -6.14 12.66 2.39
C ILE A 95 -5.60 11.25 2.21
N LEU A 96 -4.39 11.15 1.67
CA LEU A 96 -3.66 9.90 1.48
C LEU A 96 -2.48 9.88 2.44
N PHE A 97 -2.30 8.77 3.15
CA PHE A 97 -1.06 8.51 3.89
C PHE A 97 -0.21 7.49 3.17
N HIS A 98 1.10 7.74 3.17
CA HIS A 98 2.13 6.80 2.74
C HIS A 98 1.93 5.41 3.37
N GLY A 99 2.26 4.37 2.60
CA GLY A 99 2.28 2.96 2.99
C GLY A 99 3.55 2.59 3.78
N GLY A 100 3.85 1.30 3.85
CA GLY A 100 5.09 0.80 4.45
C GLY A 100 4.93 0.19 5.84
N GLY A 101 5.94 0.32 6.70
CA GLY A 101 6.02 -0.38 7.99
C GLY A 101 5.99 0.55 9.20
N ASN A 102 5.14 1.57 9.19
CA ASN A 102 5.16 2.67 10.17
C ASN A 102 3.79 2.88 10.85
N PHE A 103 2.92 1.88 10.87
CA PHE A 103 1.69 1.86 11.66
C PHE A 103 1.91 1.09 12.96
N GLY A 104 2.11 1.82 14.06
CA GLY A 104 2.43 1.19 15.32
C GLY A 104 2.99 2.11 16.39
N ASP A 105 3.52 1.50 17.43
CA ASP A 105 4.28 2.18 18.49
C ASP A 105 5.79 2.25 18.21
N LEU A 106 6.34 1.36 17.38
CA LEU A 106 7.74 1.39 16.97
C LEU A 106 8.13 2.70 16.26
N TYR A 107 7.23 3.23 15.42
CA TYR A 107 7.40 4.49 14.69
C TYR A 107 6.33 5.50 15.12
N ARG A 108 6.28 5.76 16.43
CA ARG A 108 5.18 6.50 17.07
C ARG A 108 4.93 7.89 16.48
N GLU A 109 5.97 8.59 16.03
CA GLU A 109 5.82 9.94 15.44
C GLU A 109 4.92 9.94 14.19
N CYS A 110 5.04 8.93 13.32
CA CYS A 110 4.18 8.75 12.15
C CYS A 110 2.74 8.47 12.58
N GLN A 111 2.55 7.58 13.54
CA GLN A 111 1.22 7.23 14.04
C GLN A 111 0.53 8.42 14.73
N ASP A 112 1.25 9.16 15.58
CA ASP A 112 0.73 10.37 16.22
C ASP A 112 0.38 11.45 15.20
N PHE A 113 1.18 11.61 14.14
CA PHE A 113 0.85 12.52 13.04
C PHE A 113 -0.47 12.13 12.36
N ARG A 114 -0.66 10.86 12.03
CA ARG A 114 -1.92 10.38 11.43
C ARG A 114 -3.11 10.60 12.33
N LEU A 115 -3.00 10.28 13.62
CA LEU A 115 -4.08 10.47 14.57
C LEU A 115 -4.50 11.94 14.66
N ARG A 116 -3.54 12.87 14.72
CA ARG A 116 -3.84 14.32 14.70
C ARG A 116 -4.62 14.72 13.46
N VAL A 117 -4.18 14.29 12.28
CA VAL A 117 -4.86 14.61 11.00
C VAL A 117 -6.25 13.97 10.96
N ILE A 118 -6.40 12.72 11.39
CA ILE A 118 -7.70 12.03 11.46
C ILE A 118 -8.67 12.78 12.38
N GLU A 119 -8.22 13.27 13.54
CA GLU A 119 -9.08 14.05 14.44
C GLU A 119 -9.44 15.42 13.88
N GLN A 120 -8.52 16.04 13.15
CA GLN A 120 -8.67 17.39 12.63
C GLN A 120 -9.58 17.47 11.39
N PHE A 121 -9.61 16.41 10.56
CA PHE A 121 -10.37 16.39 9.31
C PHE A 121 -11.45 15.30 9.29
N PRO A 122 -12.42 15.32 10.24
CA PRO A 122 -13.35 14.21 10.47
C PRO A 122 -14.33 13.91 9.32
N ASN A 123 -14.40 14.81 8.34
CA ASN A 123 -15.32 14.73 7.20
C ASN A 123 -14.60 14.52 5.86
N ASN A 124 -13.28 14.70 5.81
CA ASN A 124 -12.51 14.41 4.61
C ASN A 124 -12.37 12.90 4.48
N ARG A 125 -12.37 12.37 3.26
CA ARG A 125 -12.02 10.96 3.07
C ARG A 125 -10.54 10.77 3.36
N ILE A 126 -10.21 9.77 4.18
CA ILE A 126 -8.84 9.42 4.52
C ILE A 126 -8.57 7.97 4.10
N ILE A 127 -7.47 7.77 3.39
CA ILE A 127 -7.00 6.45 2.95
C ILE A 127 -5.55 6.29 3.42
N MET A 128 -5.30 5.24 4.19
CA MET A 128 -3.94 4.79 4.47
C MET A 128 -3.55 3.75 3.43
N PHE A 129 -2.48 4.01 2.68
CA PHE A 129 -1.92 3.02 1.76
C PHE A 129 -1.46 1.76 2.50
N PRO A 130 -1.20 0.64 1.80
CA PRO A 130 -0.90 -0.66 2.40
C PRO A 130 0.22 -0.61 3.46
N GLN A 131 -0.12 -0.97 4.69
CA GLN A 131 0.76 -0.94 5.87
C GLN A 131 1.05 -2.34 6.41
N SER A 132 2.26 -2.53 6.94
CA SER A 132 2.54 -3.52 7.99
C SER A 132 2.35 -2.88 9.36
N ILE A 133 1.80 -3.63 10.30
CA ILE A 133 1.41 -3.11 11.62
C ILE A 133 2.26 -3.75 12.69
N TRP A 134 2.57 -2.99 13.73
CA TRP A 134 3.25 -3.52 14.91
C TRP A 134 2.89 -2.73 16.17
N TYR A 135 2.45 -3.42 17.21
CA TYR A 135 2.31 -2.85 18.55
C TYR A 135 2.97 -3.80 19.54
N GLU A 136 3.87 -3.27 20.36
CA GLU A 136 4.40 -3.94 21.55
C GLU A 136 3.58 -3.58 22.80
N ASP A 137 3.12 -2.33 22.92
CA ASP A 137 2.24 -1.86 23.98
C ASP A 137 0.76 -1.99 23.60
N GLU A 138 0.11 -3.03 24.12
CA GLU A 138 -1.32 -3.30 23.91
C GLU A 138 -2.23 -2.14 24.36
N SER A 139 -1.80 -1.32 25.32
CA SER A 139 -2.60 -0.19 25.80
C SER A 139 -2.75 0.90 24.74
N LEU A 140 -1.77 1.03 23.83
CA LEU A 140 -1.81 1.97 22.71
C LEU A 140 -2.76 1.52 21.61
N ILE A 141 -2.93 0.20 21.42
CA ILE A 141 -3.85 -0.37 20.42
C ILE A 141 -5.27 0.18 20.63
N ALA A 142 -5.79 0.03 21.85
CA ALA A 142 -7.16 0.46 22.17
C ALA A 142 -7.31 1.99 22.09
N LYS A 143 -6.27 2.75 22.47
CA LYS A 143 -6.26 4.21 22.40
C LYS A 143 -6.34 4.70 20.96
N ASP A 144 -5.48 4.19 20.09
CA ASP A 144 -5.42 4.56 18.67
C ASP A 144 -6.69 4.12 17.94
N ALA A 145 -7.15 2.90 18.19
CA ALA A 145 -8.41 2.40 17.62
C ALA A 145 -9.61 3.26 18.02
N ALA A 146 -9.66 3.75 19.27
CA ALA A 146 -10.74 4.62 19.73
C ALA A 146 -10.75 5.99 19.02
N VAL A 147 -9.59 6.51 18.64
CA VAL A 147 -9.47 7.75 17.85
C VAL A 147 -9.93 7.50 16.41
N MET A 148 -9.36 6.48 15.76
CA MET A 148 -9.64 6.15 14.35
C MET A 148 -11.10 5.74 14.15
N ALA A 149 -11.72 5.09 15.12
CA ALA A 149 -13.13 4.69 15.09
C ALA A 149 -14.12 5.86 15.07
N ARG A 150 -13.72 7.07 15.44
CA ARG A 150 -14.58 8.26 15.39
C ARG A 150 -14.66 8.87 14.00
N HIS A 151 -13.78 8.47 13.09
CA HIS A 151 -13.71 9.05 11.75
C HIS A 151 -14.76 8.44 10.82
N ASN A 152 -15.45 9.28 10.05
CA ASN A 152 -16.61 8.87 9.27
C ASN A 152 -16.23 8.10 7.98
N ASP A 153 -15.11 8.45 7.35
CA ASP A 153 -14.66 7.85 6.08
C ASP A 153 -13.15 7.57 6.10
N LEU A 154 -12.75 6.59 6.89
CA LEU A 154 -11.36 6.14 7.04
C LEU A 154 -11.19 4.71 6.52
N THR A 155 -10.31 4.56 5.52
CA THR A 155 -9.91 3.26 4.96
C THR A 155 -8.48 2.91 5.35
N LEU A 156 -8.29 1.73 5.92
CA LEU A 156 -7.01 1.17 6.36
C LEU A 156 -6.62 -0.01 5.45
N CYS A 157 -5.55 0.14 4.68
CA CYS A 157 -5.03 -0.95 3.85
C CYS A 157 -3.91 -1.69 4.60
N ALA A 158 -3.99 -3.01 4.68
CA ALA A 158 -2.90 -3.87 5.12
C ALA A 158 -2.24 -4.54 3.90
N ARG A 159 -0.91 -4.67 3.93
CA ARG A 159 -0.15 -5.31 2.84
C ARG A 159 0.09 -6.81 3.00
N ASP A 160 -0.18 -7.33 4.21
CA ASP A 160 0.00 -8.73 4.55
C ASP A 160 -1.16 -9.25 5.41
N LYS A 161 -1.31 -10.58 5.45
CA LYS A 161 -2.44 -11.24 6.13
C LYS A 161 -2.42 -11.03 7.65
N TRP A 162 -1.25 -10.97 8.27
CA TRP A 162 -1.16 -10.78 9.70
C TRP A 162 -1.65 -9.37 10.07
N SER A 163 -1.14 -8.35 9.38
CA SER A 163 -1.56 -6.96 9.54
C SER A 163 -3.04 -6.78 9.23
N TYR A 164 -3.57 -7.45 8.20
CA TYR A 164 -5.00 -7.41 7.89
C TYR A 164 -5.85 -7.99 9.03
N ASN A 165 -5.49 -9.16 9.55
CA ASN A 165 -6.21 -9.79 10.65
C ASN A 165 -6.14 -8.92 11.92
N PHE A 166 -4.97 -8.33 12.20
CA PHE A 166 -4.77 -7.40 13.31
C PHE A 166 -5.69 -6.18 13.19
N LEU A 167 -5.79 -5.55 12.01
CA LEU A 167 -6.75 -4.47 11.78
C LEU A 167 -8.19 -4.92 11.98
N LYS A 168 -8.55 -6.10 11.44
CA LYS A 168 -9.91 -6.63 11.56
C LYS A 168 -10.31 -6.84 13.01
N GLU A 169 -9.36 -7.28 13.84
CA GLU A 169 -9.57 -7.52 15.27
C GLU A 169 -9.67 -6.22 16.07
N HIS A 170 -8.74 -5.29 15.91
CA HIS A 170 -8.62 -4.12 16.79
C HIS A 170 -9.21 -2.82 16.22
N PHE A 171 -9.23 -2.66 14.90
CA PHE A 171 -9.66 -1.46 14.18
C PHE A 171 -10.94 -1.70 13.35
N GLY A 172 -11.71 -2.76 13.68
CA GLY A 172 -12.83 -3.26 12.89
C GLY A 172 -14.01 -2.29 12.65
N LYS A 173 -14.01 -1.12 13.29
CA LYS A 173 -14.98 -0.04 13.03
C LYS A 173 -14.66 0.75 11.75
N ASN A 174 -13.43 0.67 11.26
CA ASN A 174 -13.00 1.31 10.02
C ASN A 174 -13.14 0.36 8.83
N LYS A 175 -13.12 0.91 7.61
CA LYS A 175 -13.04 0.10 6.39
C LYS A 175 -11.62 -0.47 6.29
N ILE A 176 -11.51 -1.79 6.15
CA ILE A 176 -10.21 -2.48 6.13
C ILE A 176 -10.08 -3.27 4.83
N LEU A 177 -8.96 -3.08 4.15
CA LEU A 177 -8.65 -3.76 2.89
C LEU A 177 -7.33 -4.53 3.01
N LEU A 178 -7.24 -5.68 2.33
CA LEU A 178 -5.98 -6.38 2.09
C LEU A 178 -5.56 -6.08 0.66
N VAL A 179 -4.48 -5.33 0.49
CA VAL A 179 -4.02 -4.84 -0.82
C VAL A 179 -2.49 -4.98 -0.89
N PRO A 180 -1.91 -5.43 -2.02
CA PRO A 180 -0.45 -5.57 -2.15
C PRO A 180 0.31 -4.28 -1.87
N ASP A 181 1.59 -4.42 -1.52
CA ASP A 181 2.49 -3.29 -1.29
C ASP A 181 2.60 -2.37 -2.52
N MET A 182 2.65 -1.05 -2.31
CA MET A 182 2.67 -0.08 -3.40
C MET A 182 3.91 -0.19 -4.30
N ALA A 183 5.00 -0.78 -3.83
CA ALA A 183 6.19 -1.03 -4.65
C ALA A 183 5.89 -1.92 -5.88
N PHE A 184 4.84 -2.75 -5.85
CA PHE A 184 4.41 -3.52 -7.03
C PHE A 184 3.81 -2.65 -8.15
N TYR A 185 3.52 -1.38 -7.87
CA TYR A 185 3.02 -0.44 -8.88
C TYR A 185 4.15 0.27 -9.65
N ILE A 186 5.42 0.06 -9.28
CA ILE A 186 6.56 0.55 -10.06
C ILE A 186 6.54 -0.11 -11.45
N SER A 187 6.75 0.69 -12.51
CA SER A 187 6.82 0.23 -13.89
C SER A 187 8.14 -0.47 -14.18
N ASP A 188 8.09 -1.44 -15.10
CA ASP A 188 9.28 -2.21 -15.45
C ASP A 188 10.35 -1.31 -16.09
N GLU A 189 9.95 -0.27 -16.85
CA GLU A 189 10.89 0.69 -17.44
C GLU A 189 11.70 1.47 -16.40
N TYR A 190 11.14 1.68 -15.20
CA TYR A 190 11.83 2.37 -14.11
C TYR A 190 12.90 1.48 -13.46
N ILE A 191 12.66 0.16 -13.44
CA ILE A 191 13.56 -0.82 -12.82
C ILE A 191 14.63 -1.28 -13.81
N ASP A 192 14.25 -1.47 -15.08
CA ASP A 192 15.11 -1.98 -16.16
C ASP A 192 15.99 -0.90 -16.82
N VAL A 193 16.35 0.16 -16.07
CA VAL A 193 17.32 1.14 -16.58
C VAL A 193 18.62 0.42 -16.89
N PRO A 194 19.05 0.34 -18.18
CA PRO A 194 20.30 -0.29 -18.52
C PRO A 194 21.39 0.41 -17.73
N LEU A 195 22.17 -0.35 -16.96
CA LEU A 195 23.40 0.17 -16.38
C LEU A 195 24.19 0.80 -17.54
N LYS A 196 24.24 2.13 -17.60
CA LYS A 196 25.18 2.81 -18.50
C LYS A 196 26.55 2.33 -18.08
N SER A 197 27.13 1.46 -18.90
CA SER A 197 28.48 0.94 -18.76
C SER A 197 29.47 2.05 -19.09
N GLU A 198 29.53 3.09 -18.25
CA GLU A 198 30.54 4.15 -18.34
C GLU A 198 30.54 4.93 -17.02
N ARG A 199 31.12 4.32 -15.98
CA ARG A 199 31.94 5.09 -15.04
C ARG A 199 33.37 4.98 -15.54
N VAL A 200 33.76 5.88 -16.43
CA VAL A 200 35.19 6.18 -16.62
C VAL A 200 35.63 6.86 -15.34
N LEU A 201 36.53 6.21 -14.60
CA LEU A 201 37.23 6.77 -13.46
C LEU A 201 38.11 7.94 -13.90
#